data_AF-K0ZAI3-F1
#
_entry.id   AF-K0ZAI3-F1
#
_cell.length_a   1.000
_cell.length_b   1.000
_cell.length_c   1.000
_cell.angle_alpha   90.00
_cell.angle_beta   90.00
_cell.angle_gamma   90.00
#
_symmetry.space_group_name_H-M   'P 1'
#
loop_
_entity.id
_entity.type
_entity.pdbx_description
1 polymer ?
#
loop_
_entity_poly.entity_id
_entity_poly.type
_entity_poly.pdbx_seq_one_letter_code
_entity_poly.pdbx_strand_id
1 'polypeptide(L)'
;METQDYAFEPGLTVGELLKSNQKDWQAAINHRFVKELFAGTIENKVFKDYLIQDYHFFDAFLSMLGACVAHADQLESKLRFAKQLGFLEADEDGYFQKAFKELKV
;
A
#
# COMPACT_ATOMS: atom_id res chain seq x y z
N MET A 1 -14.26 25.49 6.16
CA MET A 1 -13.07 24.62 6.15
C MET A 1 -13.52 23.34 5.47
N GLU A 2 -13.02 23.05 4.27
CA GLU A 2 -13.47 21.87 3.53
C GLU A 2 -13.16 20.60 4.34
N THR A 3 -14.19 19.81 4.61
CA THR A 3 -14.03 18.49 5.19
C THR A 3 -13.59 17.56 4.08
N GLN A 4 -12.34 17.07 4.16
CA GLN A 4 -11.84 16.05 3.25
C GLN A 4 -12.43 14.70 3.65
N ASP A 5 -13.13 14.07 2.72
CA ASP A 5 -13.61 12.70 2.89
C ASP A 5 -12.50 11.68 2.54
N TYR A 6 -12.48 10.57 3.27
CA TYR A 6 -11.57 9.44 3.08
C TYR A 6 -12.39 8.15 2.94
N ALA A 7 -11.85 7.15 2.24
CA ALA A 7 -12.51 5.85 2.09
C ALA A 7 -12.60 5.03 3.39
N PHE A 8 -11.98 5.51 4.47
CA PHE A 8 -12.05 4.97 5.82
C PHE A 8 -12.50 6.06 6.79
N GLU A 9 -13.10 5.66 7.91
CA GLU A 9 -13.48 6.54 9.02
C GLU A 9 -12.23 7.01 9.78
N PRO A 10 -11.80 8.29 9.72
CA PRO A 10 -10.52 8.71 10.29
C PRO A 10 -10.50 8.77 11.83
N GLY A 11 -11.68 8.77 12.47
CA GLY A 11 -11.78 8.95 13.92
C GLY A 11 -11.07 10.21 14.43
N LEU A 12 -10.68 10.19 15.71
CA LEU A 12 -10.06 11.36 16.35
C LEU A 12 -8.57 11.49 16.03
N THR A 13 -7.76 10.50 16.42
CA THR A 13 -6.29 10.59 16.35
C THR A 13 -5.77 10.62 14.92
N VAL A 14 -6.23 9.72 14.06
CA VAL A 14 -5.80 9.68 12.65
C VAL A 14 -6.34 10.91 11.91
N GLY A 15 -7.57 11.35 12.21
CA GLY A 15 -8.14 12.60 11.70
C GLY A 15 -7.25 13.82 11.99
N GLU A 16 -6.69 13.93 13.19
CA GLU A 16 -5.77 15.02 13.54
C GLU A 16 -4.45 14.96 12.74
N LEU A 17 -3.84 13.77 12.63
CA LEU A 17 -2.61 13.59 11.85
C LEU A 17 -2.80 13.95 10.36
N LEU A 18 -3.97 13.62 9.80
CA LEU A 18 -4.30 13.89 8.40
C LEU A 18 -4.39 15.38 8.06
N LYS A 19 -4.81 16.24 8.99
CA LYS A 19 -4.98 17.69 8.74
C LYS A 19 -3.72 18.35 8.20
N SER A 20 -2.55 17.94 8.71
CA SER A 20 -1.25 18.49 8.29
C SER A 20 -0.73 17.92 6.97
N ASN A 21 -1.33 16.83 6.47
CA ASN A 21 -0.82 16.07 5.31
C ASN A 21 -1.78 16.08 4.10
N GLN A 22 -2.85 16.88 4.15
CA GLN A 22 -3.91 16.88 3.12
C GLN A 22 -3.37 17.15 1.71
N LYS A 23 -2.43 18.10 1.57
CA LYS A 23 -1.87 18.47 0.27
C LYS A 23 -1.19 17.27 -0.42
N ASP A 24 -0.30 16.61 0.29
CA ASP A 24 0.49 15.50 -0.27
C ASP A 24 -0.39 14.26 -0.44
N TRP A 25 -1.34 14.02 0.47
CA TRP A 25 -2.34 12.96 0.31
C TRP A 25 -3.15 13.15 -0.98
N GLN A 26 -3.72 14.34 -1.19
CA GLN A 26 -4.52 14.65 -2.38
C GLN A 26 -3.69 14.60 -3.66
N ALA A 27 -2.42 15.03 -3.60
CA ALA A 27 -1.51 14.93 -4.74
C ALA A 27 -1.19 13.46 -5.08
N ALA A 28 -0.99 12.60 -4.07
CA ALA A 28 -0.66 11.18 -4.25
C ALA A 28 -1.82 10.40 -4.87
N ILE A 29 -3.04 10.52 -4.32
CA ILE A 29 -4.20 9.78 -4.86
C ILE A 29 -4.63 10.28 -6.25
N ASN A 30 -4.29 11.53 -6.61
CA ASN A 30 -4.59 12.13 -7.91
C ASN A 30 -3.37 12.13 -8.86
N HIS A 31 -2.30 11.41 -8.51
CA HIS A 31 -1.05 11.39 -9.26
C HIS A 31 -1.24 10.81 -10.66
N ARG A 32 -0.39 11.23 -11.61
CA ARG A 32 -0.38 10.72 -13.00
C ARG A 32 -0.39 9.19 -13.05
N PHE A 33 0.44 8.57 -12.22
CA PHE A 33 0.56 7.11 -12.13
C PHE A 33 -0.79 6.43 -11.88
N VAL A 34 -1.57 6.89 -10.89
CA VAL A 34 -2.89 6.32 -10.57
C VAL A 34 -3.84 6.48 -11.75
N LYS A 35 -3.89 7.68 -12.35
CA LYS A 35 -4.77 7.96 -13.50
C LYS A 35 -4.46 7.08 -14.71
N GLU A 36 -3.19 6.94 -15.05
CA GLU A 36 -2.75 6.11 -16.19
C GLU A 36 -2.91 4.62 -15.92
N LEU A 37 -2.72 4.17 -14.68
CA LEU A 37 -2.99 2.80 -14.26
C LEU A 37 -4.47 2.45 -14.44
N PHE A 38 -5.39 3.30 -13.96
CA PHE A 38 -6.83 3.12 -14.14
C PHE A 38 -7.27 3.20 -15.59
N ALA A 39 -6.67 4.09 -16.38
CA ALA A 39 -6.97 4.21 -17.82
C ALA A 39 -6.37 3.07 -18.66
N GLY A 40 -5.50 2.23 -18.09
CA GLY A 40 -4.76 1.20 -18.83
C GLY A 40 -3.76 1.78 -19.83
N THR A 41 -3.31 3.02 -19.63
CA THR A 41 -2.43 3.76 -20.54
C THR A 41 -1.01 3.94 -20.00
N ILE A 42 -0.71 3.46 -18.79
CA ILE A 42 0.63 3.53 -18.22
C ILE A 42 1.63 2.74 -19.07
N GLU A 43 2.77 3.36 -19.38
CA GLU A 43 3.81 2.67 -20.14
C GLU A 43 4.42 1.53 -19.32
N ASN A 44 4.64 0.37 -19.96
CA ASN A 44 5.25 -0.79 -19.32
C ASN A 44 6.60 -0.48 -18.65
N LYS A 45 7.40 0.43 -19.23
CA LYS A 45 8.68 0.83 -18.61
C LYS A 45 8.46 1.53 -17.27
N VAL A 46 7.53 2.48 -17.21
CA VAL A 46 7.20 3.22 -15.98
C VAL A 46 6.68 2.26 -14.92
N PHE A 47 5.75 1.38 -15.32
CA PHE A 47 5.15 0.42 -14.40
C PHE A 47 6.16 -0.62 -13.89
N LYS A 48 7.05 -1.10 -14.77
CA LYS A 48 8.14 -2.01 -14.40
C LYS A 48 9.09 -1.40 -13.38
N ASP A 49 9.56 -0.18 -13.64
CA ASP A 49 10.49 0.50 -12.72
C ASP A 49 9.82 0.77 -11.37
N TYR A 50 8.52 1.10 -11.37
CA TYR A 50 7.70 1.19 -10.16
C TYR A 50 7.67 -0.15 -9.40
N LEU A 51 7.28 -1.26 -10.05
CA LEU A 51 7.11 -2.54 -9.37
C LEU A 51 8.42 -3.11 -8.81
N ILE A 52 9.56 -2.88 -9.48
CA ILE A 52 10.86 -3.27 -8.93
C ILE A 52 11.12 -2.57 -7.60
N GLN A 53 10.87 -1.26 -7.53
CA GLN A 53 11.05 -0.50 -6.29
C GLN A 53 9.99 -0.86 -5.25
N ASP A 54 8.74 -1.08 -5.67
CA ASP A 54 7.64 -1.44 -4.79
C ASP A 54 7.85 -2.83 -4.18
N TYR A 55 8.55 -3.74 -4.86
CA TYR A 55 8.90 -5.05 -4.29
C TYR A 55 9.99 -4.95 -3.21
N HIS A 56 10.91 -3.97 -3.32
CA HIS A 56 11.82 -3.64 -2.22
C HIS A 56 11.10 -2.96 -1.05
N PHE A 57 10.11 -2.10 -1.34
CA PHE A 57 9.23 -1.57 -0.30
C PHE A 57 8.42 -2.69 0.38
N PHE A 58 7.92 -3.65 -0.41
CA PHE A 58 7.16 -4.81 0.05
C PHE A 58 7.95 -5.67 1.03
N ASP A 59 9.24 -5.92 0.77
CA ASP A 59 10.13 -6.63 1.72
C ASP A 59 10.18 -5.94 3.10
N ALA A 60 10.42 -4.63 3.12
CA ALA A 60 10.41 -3.86 4.36
C ALA A 60 9.01 -3.79 5.00
N PHE A 61 7.97 -3.71 4.18
CA PHE A 61 6.56 -3.70 4.61
C PHE A 61 6.18 -5.00 5.34
N LEU A 62 6.56 -6.17 4.80
CA LEU A 62 6.36 -7.46 5.47
C LEU A 62 7.04 -7.49 6.84
N SER A 63 8.26 -6.94 6.93
CA SER A 63 8.99 -6.83 8.20
C SER A 63 8.25 -5.99 9.25
N MET A 64 7.63 -4.87 8.84
CA MET A 64 6.81 -4.06 9.75
C MET A 64 5.56 -4.81 10.24
N LEU A 65 4.90 -5.59 9.39
CA LEU A 65 3.78 -6.45 9.83
C LEU A 65 4.25 -7.52 10.81
N GLY A 66 5.43 -8.12 10.59
CA GLY A 66 6.07 -9.02 11.54
C GLY A 66 6.31 -8.35 12.90
N ALA A 67 6.79 -7.10 12.90
CA ALA A 67 6.96 -6.32 14.12
C ALA A 67 5.62 -6.03 14.82
N CYS A 68 4.54 -5.77 14.08
CA CYS A 68 3.20 -5.64 14.67
C CYS A 68 2.75 -6.95 15.35
N VAL A 69 2.99 -8.13 14.75
CA VAL A 69 2.71 -9.42 15.41
C VAL A 69 3.55 -9.59 16.68
N ALA A 70 4.82 -9.21 16.65
CA ALA A 70 5.71 -9.32 17.80
C ALA A 70 5.28 -8.41 18.96
N HIS A 71 4.87 -7.17 18.66
CA HIS A 71 4.76 -6.10 19.65
C HIS A 71 3.34 -5.61 19.96
N ALA A 72 2.31 -6.02 19.20
CA ALA A 72 0.94 -5.68 19.54
C ALA A 72 0.58 -6.18 20.96
N ASP A 73 -0.24 -5.42 21.66
CA ASP A 73 -0.66 -5.65 23.05
C ASP A 73 -1.86 -6.60 23.17
N GLN A 74 -2.53 -6.90 22.04
CA GLN A 74 -3.71 -7.76 22.00
C GLN A 74 -3.53 -8.97 21.07
N LEU A 75 -3.97 -10.14 21.53
CA LEU A 75 -3.91 -11.38 20.75
C LEU A 75 -4.72 -11.28 19.45
N GLU A 76 -5.92 -10.69 19.50
CA GLU A 76 -6.78 -10.53 18.32
C GLU A 76 -6.07 -9.71 17.22
N SER A 77 -5.39 -8.62 17.60
CA SER A 77 -4.60 -7.82 16.67
C SER A 77 -3.45 -8.63 16.06
N LYS A 78 -2.73 -9.43 16.86
CA LYS A 78 -1.66 -10.32 16.36
C LYS A 78 -2.20 -11.29 15.31
N LEU A 79 -3.35 -11.92 15.59
CA LEU A 79 -4.00 -12.84 14.66
C LEU A 79 -4.45 -12.13 13.38
N ARG A 80 -4.91 -10.88 13.48
CA ARG A 80 -5.28 -10.08 12.31
C ARG A 80 -4.09 -9.76 11.41
N PHE A 81 -2.93 -9.41 11.99
CA PHE A 81 -1.69 -9.19 11.24
C PHE A 81 -1.15 -10.49 10.64
N ALA A 82 -1.17 -11.60 11.38
CA ALA A 82 -0.77 -12.90 10.87
C ALA A 82 -1.64 -13.35 9.68
N LYS A 83 -2.96 -13.12 9.76
CA LYS A 83 -3.87 -13.35 8.63
C LYS A 83 -3.51 -12.50 7.42
N GLN A 84 -3.12 -11.24 7.62
CA GLN A 84 -2.73 -10.36 6.52
C GLN A 84 -1.42 -10.82 5.88
N LEU A 85 -0.43 -11.24 6.66
CA LEU A 85 0.83 -11.80 6.14
C LEU A 85 0.59 -13.01 5.23
N GLY A 86 -0.34 -13.91 5.61
CA GLY A 86 -0.71 -15.04 4.75
C GLY A 86 -1.38 -14.62 3.43
N PHE A 87 -2.20 -13.56 3.45
CA PHE A 87 -2.78 -12.99 2.23
C PHE A 87 -1.71 -12.37 1.32
N LEU A 88 -0.76 -11.62 1.90
CA LEU A 88 0.30 -10.96 1.16
C LEU A 88 1.25 -11.96 0.50
N GLU A 89 1.58 -13.06 1.18
CA GLU A 89 2.40 -14.13 0.61
C GLU A 89 1.72 -14.83 -0.57
N ALA A 90 0.43 -15.13 -0.47
CA ALA A 90 -0.27 -15.88 -1.52
C ALA A 90 -0.64 -14.99 -2.72
N ASP A 91 -1.38 -13.91 -2.46
CA ASP A 91 -2.03 -13.14 -3.50
C ASP A 91 -1.14 -12.00 -4.00
N GLU A 92 -0.48 -11.28 -3.09
CA GLU A 92 0.30 -10.08 -3.45
C GLU A 92 1.67 -10.43 -4.04
N ASP A 93 2.43 -11.36 -3.44
CA ASP A 93 3.64 -11.89 -4.08
C ASP A 93 3.29 -12.64 -5.38
N GLY A 94 2.21 -13.43 -5.38
CA GLY A 94 1.72 -14.08 -6.59
C GLY A 94 1.41 -13.09 -7.74
N TYR A 95 0.95 -11.88 -7.41
CA TYR A 95 0.81 -10.78 -8.36
C TYR A 95 2.18 -10.29 -8.85
N PHE A 96 3.13 -9.99 -7.96
CA PHE A 96 4.47 -9.54 -8.33
C PHE A 96 5.19 -10.53 -9.23
N GLN A 97 5.19 -11.82 -8.89
CA GLN A 97 5.83 -12.88 -9.71
C GLN A 97 5.25 -12.92 -11.14
N LYS A 98 3.92 -12.80 -11.29
CA LYS A 98 3.26 -12.77 -12.60
C LYS A 98 3.59 -11.49 -13.35
N ALA A 99 3.55 -10.34 -12.68
CA ALA A 99 3.84 -9.05 -13.29
C ALA A 99 5.29 -8.96 -13.77
N PHE A 100 6.27 -9.41 -12.98
CA PHE A 100 7.68 -9.45 -13.38
C PHE A 100 7.92 -10.37 -14.56
N LYS A 101 7.28 -11.55 -14.57
CA LYS A 101 7.32 -12.46 -15.72
C LYS A 101 6.78 -11.80 -17.00
N GLU A 102 5.65 -11.10 -16.91
CA GLU A 102 5.04 -10.40 -18.05
C GLU A 102 5.93 -9.24 -18.56
N LEU A 103 6.49 -8.47 -17.63
CA LEU A 103 7.32 -7.29 -17.92
C LEU A 103 8.77 -7.63 -18.25
N LYS A 104 9.15 -8.91 -18.20
CA LYS A 104 10.48 -9.45 -18.51
C LYS A 104 11.56 -8.78 -17.65
N VAL A 105 11.31 -8.72 -16.35
CA VAL A 105 12.30 -8.36 -15.32
C VAL A 105 13.21 -9.55 -15.05
#